data_AF-A0A3D5AYL6-F1
#
_entry.id   AF-A0A3D5AYL6-F1
#
_cell.length_a   1.000
_cell.length_b   1.000
_cell.length_c   1.000
_cell.angle_alpha   90.00
_cell.angle_beta   90.00
_cell.angle_gamma   90.00
#
_symmetry.space_group_name_H-M   'P 1'
#
loop_
_entity.id
_entity.type
_entity.pdbx_description
1 polymer ?
#
loop_
_entity_poly.entity_id
_entity_poly.type
_entity_poly.pdbx_seq_one_letter_code
_entity_poly.pdbx_strand_id
1 'polypeptide(L)'
;WDFMWVYWYLVRFTGERPFRENALDVRSYAMGMRKTTFQETTRTYLPKRWFDEGLPHTHVALDDAIEQGAMFCNMLAENRRNGGS
;
A
#
# COMPACT_ATOMS: atom_id res chain seq x y z
N TRP A 1 -0.36 -4.83 9.59
CA TRP A 1 -1.45 -5.60 10.23
C TRP A 1 -2.71 -4.72 10.37
N ASP A 2 -2.82 -3.70 9.52
CA ASP A 2 -3.65 -2.53 9.75
C ASP A 2 -5.07 -2.75 9.22
N PHE A 3 -5.18 -3.42 8.07
CA PHE A 3 -6.47 -3.79 7.48
C PHE A 3 -7.30 -4.64 8.44
N MET A 4 -6.69 -5.62 9.12
CA MET A 4 -7.44 -6.50 10.03
C MET A 4 -7.89 -5.79 11.31
N TRP A 5 -7.10 -4.83 11.79
CA TRP A 5 -7.47 -3.99 12.94
C TRP A 5 -8.58 -2.99 12.58
N VAL A 6 -8.48 -2.32 11.43
CA VAL A 6 -9.53 -1.43 10.91
C VAL A 6 -10.81 -2.21 10.61
N TYR A 7 -10.68 -3.40 10.03
CA TYR A 7 -11.81 -4.30 9.79
C TYR A 7 -12.49 -4.73 11.09
N TRP A 8 -11.72 -5.14 12.10
CA TRP A 8 -12.26 -5.44 13.42
C TRP A 8 -12.94 -4.22 14.05
N TYR A 9 -12.32 -3.04 13.99
CA TYR A 9 -12.87 -1.80 14.55
C TYR A 9 -14.20 -1.41 13.88
N LEU A 10 -14.26 -1.43 12.55
CA LEU A 10 -15.47 -1.09 11.80
C LEU A 10 -16.60 -2.10 12.07
N VAL A 11 -16.30 -3.40 12.07
CA VAL A 11 -17.28 -4.43 12.45
C VAL A 11 -17.74 -4.28 13.90
N ARG A 12 -16.82 -3.93 14.82
CA ARG A 12 -17.09 -3.85 16.26
C ARG A 12 -17.89 -2.61 16.67
N PHE A 13 -17.63 -1.46 16.04
CA PHE A 13 -18.15 -0.17 16.49
C PHE A 13 -19.10 0.52 15.50
N THR A 14 -19.01 0.21 14.20
CA THR A 14 -19.91 0.79 13.18
C THR A 14 -20.94 -0.21 12.67
N GLY A 15 -20.77 -1.51 12.93
CA GLY A 15 -21.70 -2.57 12.53
C GLY A 15 -21.73 -2.86 11.01
N GLU A 16 -21.09 -2.01 10.20
CA GLU A 16 -21.05 -2.10 8.76
C GLU A 16 -19.68 -2.54 8.26
N ARG A 17 -19.67 -3.23 7.11
CA ARG A 17 -18.46 -3.62 6.37
C ARG A 17 -18.34 -2.76 5.11
N PRO A 18 -17.75 -1.56 5.18
CA PRO A 18 -17.68 -0.65 4.03
C PRO A 18 -16.69 -1.14 2.95
N PHE A 19 -15.74 -2.01 3.30
CA PHE A 19 -14.82 -2.63 2.35
C PHE A 19 -15.23 -4.09 2.08
N ARG A 20 -15.45 -4.43 0.80
CA ARG A 20 -15.67 -5.82 0.35
C ARG A 20 -14.34 -6.59 0.33
N GLU A 21 -14.39 -7.93 0.29
CA GLU A 21 -13.26 -8.86 0.41
C GLU A 21 -12.09 -8.68 -0.59
N ASN A 22 -12.21 -7.77 -1.55
CA ASN A 22 -11.19 -7.49 -2.56
C ASN A 22 -10.27 -6.35 -2.11
N ALA A 23 -9.44 -6.61 -1.09
CA ALA A 23 -8.33 -5.72 -0.73
C ALA A 23 -7.06 -6.15 -1.48
N LEU A 24 -6.36 -5.20 -2.11
CA LEU A 24 -5.08 -5.45 -2.76
C LEU A 24 -3.94 -5.11 -1.79
N ASP A 25 -3.12 -6.12 -1.46
CA ASP A 25 -1.92 -5.92 -0.64
C ASP A 25 -0.77 -5.36 -1.49
N VAL A 26 -0.26 -4.19 -1.11
CA VAL A 26 0.78 -3.47 -1.84
C VAL A 26 2.10 -4.25 -1.87
N ARG A 27 2.42 -5.03 -0.82
CA ARG A 27 3.65 -5.84 -0.77
C ARG A 27 3.57 -7.04 -1.70
N SER A 28 2.44 -7.74 -1.75
CA SER A 28 2.17 -8.79 -2.72
C SER A 28 2.26 -8.27 -4.16
N TYR A 29 1.73 -7.07 -4.43
CA TYR A 29 1.88 -6.43 -5.74
C TYR A 29 3.34 -6.07 -6.05
N ALA A 30 4.09 -5.50 -5.10
CA ALA A 30 5.52 -5.20 -5.25
C ALA A 30 6.36 -6.46 -5.54
N MET A 31 6.06 -7.56 -4.82
CA MET A 31 6.73 -8.84 -4.98
C MET A 31 6.55 -9.38 -6.40
N GLY A 32 5.31 -9.41 -6.89
CA GLY A 32 4.99 -9.88 -8.25
C GLY A 32 5.60 -9.00 -9.33
N MET A 33 5.55 -7.68 -9.15
CA MET A 33 6.13 -6.70 -10.09
C MET A 33 7.65 -6.83 -10.19
N ARG A 34 8.35 -6.91 -9.06
CA ARG A 34 9.82 -6.91 -9.01
C ARG A 34 10.45 -8.30 -9.09
N LYS A 35 9.65 -9.36 -8.96
CA LYS A 35 10.10 -10.75 -8.87
C LYS A 35 11.11 -10.98 -7.73
N THR A 36 10.89 -10.31 -6.59
CA THR A 36 11.73 -10.39 -5.38
C THR A 36 11.09 -11.26 -4.30
N THR A 37 11.79 -11.46 -3.19
CA THR A 37 11.21 -12.10 -2.01
C THR A 37 10.26 -11.16 -1.25
N PHE A 38 9.40 -11.70 -0.39
CA PHE A 38 8.49 -10.88 0.42
C PHE A 38 9.24 -9.98 1.42
N GLN A 39 10.40 -10.40 1.93
CA GLN A 39 11.24 -9.63 2.85
C GLN A 39 11.76 -8.34 2.19
N GLU A 40 12.08 -8.40 0.90
CA GLU A 40 12.58 -7.28 0.08
C GLU A 40 11.47 -6.30 -0.34
N THR A 41 10.23 -6.49 0.14
CA THR A 41 9.11 -5.55 -0.08
C THR A 41 8.85 -4.64 1.12
N THR A 42 9.72 -4.68 2.15
CA THR A 42 9.67 -3.72 3.24
C THR A 42 10.16 -2.35 2.78
N ARG A 43 9.68 -1.27 3.43
CA ARG A 43 9.94 0.13 3.05
C ARG A 43 11.41 0.41 2.72
N THR A 44 12.34 -0.16 3.48
CA THR A 44 13.79 0.01 3.31
C THR A 44 14.32 -0.47 1.95
N TYR A 45 13.73 -1.52 1.37
CA TYR A 45 14.16 -2.13 0.10
C TYR A 45 13.33 -1.66 -1.09
N LEU A 46 12.26 -0.90 -0.85
CA LEU A 46 11.46 -0.31 -1.91
C LEU A 46 12.19 0.90 -2.53
N PRO A 47 12.13 1.08 -3.85
CA PRO A 47 12.72 2.23 -4.52
C PRO A 47 12.24 3.55 -3.92
N LYS A 48 13.18 4.41 -3.50
CA LYS A 48 12.87 5.73 -2.94
C LYS A 48 11.98 6.59 -3.85
N ARG A 49 12.12 6.44 -5.18
CA ARG A 49 11.30 7.13 -6.19
C ARG A 49 9.80 6.82 -6.13
N TRP A 50 9.39 5.78 -5.40
CA TRP A 50 7.97 5.50 -5.18
C TRP A 50 7.40 6.32 -4.02
N PHE A 51 8.23 6.89 -3.17
CA PHE A 51 7.81 7.71 -2.04
C PHE A 51 7.94 9.19 -2.41
N ASP A 52 6.84 9.93 -2.25
CA ASP A 52 6.84 11.36 -2.50
C ASP A 52 7.46 12.09 -1.30
N GLU A 53 8.54 12.84 -1.53
CA GLU A 53 9.34 13.50 -0.48
C GLU A 53 8.57 14.55 0.34
N GLY A 54 7.37 14.94 -0.11
CA GLY A 54 6.54 15.98 0.51
C GLY A 54 5.39 15.48 1.38
N LEU A 55 5.22 14.17 1.57
CA LEU A 55 4.13 13.64 2.38
C LEU A 55 4.55 13.55 3.86
N PRO A 56 3.83 14.22 4.78
CA PRO A 56 4.18 14.23 6.19
C PRO A 56 4.01 12.84 6.83
N HIS A 57 5.07 12.33 7.46
CA HIS A 57 5.08 11.12 8.28
C HIS A 57 4.72 11.44 9.73
N THR A 58 3.45 11.75 9.96
CA THR A 58 2.95 12.30 11.24
C THR A 58 2.44 11.23 12.20
N HIS A 59 2.51 9.93 11.84
CA HIS A 59 1.87 8.82 12.56
C HIS A 59 0.34 8.99 12.70
N VAL A 60 -0.26 9.85 11.89
CA VAL A 60 -1.70 10.00 11.74
C VAL A 60 -2.14 9.02 10.68
N ALA A 61 -3.10 8.13 11.01
CA ALA A 61 -3.54 7.06 10.11
C ALA A 61 -4.02 7.56 8.74
N LEU A 62 -4.57 8.78 8.66
CA LEU A 62 -4.98 9.40 7.40
C LEU A 62 -3.77 9.75 6.52
N ASP A 63 -2.74 10.35 7.10
CA ASP A 63 -1.54 10.77 6.37
C ASP A 63 -0.75 9.54 5.89
N ASP A 64 -0.65 8.50 6.73
CA ASP A 64 -0.04 7.22 6.35
C ASP A 64 -0.83 6.53 5.20
N ALA A 65 -2.17 6.63 5.21
CA ALA A 65 -3.01 6.09 4.13
C ALA A 65 -2.82 6.85 2.81
N ILE A 66 -2.70 8.18 2.87
CA ILE A 66 -2.42 9.02 1.69
C ILE A 66 -1.04 8.67 1.11
N GLU A 67 -0.02 8.53 1.97
CA GLU A 67 1.33 8.17 1.55
C GLU A 67 1.40 6.80 0.91
N GLN A 68 0.78 5.79 1.52
CA GLN A 68 0.73 4.45 0.94
C GLN A 68 -0.06 4.42 -0.39
N GLY A 69 -1.11 5.25 -0.51
CA GLY A 69 -1.87 5.42 -1.74
C GLY A 69 -1.04 6.03 -2.87
N ALA A 70 -0.32 7.12 -2.59
CA ALA A 70 0.59 7.76 -3.54
C ALA A 70 1.69 6.79 -4.01
N MET A 71 2.30 6.06 -3.07
CA MET A 71 3.30 5.04 -3.37
C MET A 71 2.76 3.95 -4.31
N PHE A 72 1.56 3.43 -4.05
CA PHE A 72 0.94 2.44 -4.91
C PHE A 72 0.67 2.97 -6.33
N CYS A 73 0.22 4.22 -6.46
CA CYS A 73 0.04 4.86 -7.76
C CYS A 73 1.35 4.96 -8.56
N ASN A 74 2.44 5.35 -7.91
CA ASN A 74 3.78 5.42 -8.52
C ASN A 74 4.25 4.03 -8.99
N MET A 75 4.07 3.01 -8.16
CA MET A 75 4.34 1.61 -8.50
C MET A 75 3.54 1.14 -9.72
N LEU A 76 2.23 1.42 -9.75
CA LEU A 76 1.35 1.01 -10.84
C LEU A 76 1.71 1.72 -12.16
N ALA A 77 2.03 3.00 -12.11
CA ALA A 77 2.48 3.77 -13.27
C ALA A 77 3.79 3.20 -13.85
N GLU A 78 4.76 2.87 -13.00
CA GLU A 78 6.01 2.24 -13.43
C GLU A 78 5.78 0.87 -14.07
N ASN A 79 4.97 0.02 -13.44
CA ASN A 79 4.67 -1.32 -13.97
C ASN A 79 3.99 -1.25 -15.36
N ARG A 80 3.06 -0.31 -15.55
CA ARG A 80 2.36 -0.10 -16.83
C ARG A 80 3.30 0.42 -17.92
N ARG A 81 4.32 1.21 -17.58
CA ARG A 81 5.34 1.65 -18.55
C ARG A 81 6.23 0.50 -19.00
N ASN A 82 6.57 -0.42 -18.08
CA ASN A 82 7.44 -1.56 -18.38
C ASN A 82 6.73 -2.73 -19.09
N GLY A 83 5.41 -2.87 -18.93
CA GLY A 83 4.60 -3.92 -19.58
C GLY A 83 4.16 -3.64 -21.02
N GLY A 84 4.57 -2.51 -21.61
CA GLY A 84 4.19 -2.08 -22.97
C GLY A 84 5.16 -2.45 -24.08
N SER A 85 5.92 -3.56 -23.95
CA SER A 85 6.88 -4.03 -24.97
C SER A 85 6.38 -5.28 -25.67
#